data_AF-A0A7Y2F212-F1
#
_entry.id   AF-A0A7Y2F212-F1
#
_cell.length_a   1.000
_cell.length_b   1.000
_cell.length_c   1.000
_cell.angle_alpha   90.00
_cell.angle_beta   90.00
_cell.angle_gamma   90.00
#
_symmetry.space_group_name_H-M   'P 1'
#
loop_
_entity.id
_entity.type
_entity.pdbx_description
1 polymer ?
#
loop_
_entity_poly.entity_id
_entity_poly.type
_entity_poly.pdbx_seq_one_letter_code
_entity_poly.pdbx_strand_id
1 'polypeptide(L)'
;MEGKINVQSENIFPIIKKFLYSDHEIFLRELISNAVDATQKLKTLNRTGDAPGDLGDLDIEVVLDKENKTLSIKDNGIGLDAKEVEKYINQIAFSGAEEFLEKYKDQNEAKSIIGHFGLGFYSAFMVADKVEILSRSYKKDAKGIHWECDGDPEYKLEETDQT
;
A
#
# COMPACT_ATOMS: atom_id res chain seq x y z
N MET A 1 8.02 -10.41 -12.62
CA MET A 1 6.81 -10.66 -13.44
C MET A 1 6.16 -9.32 -13.72
N GLU A 2 5.81 -9.07 -14.97
CA GLU A 2 4.98 -7.91 -15.34
C GLU A 2 3.51 -8.33 -15.23
N GLY A 3 2.70 -7.48 -14.63
CA GLY A 3 1.29 -7.71 -14.42
C GLY A 3 0.48 -6.48 -14.75
N LYS A 4 -0.80 -6.70 -15.08
CA LYS A 4 -1.78 -5.63 -15.20
C LYS A 4 -2.73 -5.71 -14.02
N ILE A 5 -2.89 -4.60 -13.32
CA ILE A 5 -3.91 -4.41 -12.29
C ILE A 5 -5.26 -4.62 -12.99
N ASN A 6 -6.04 -5.58 -12.48
CA ASN A 6 -7.31 -5.94 -13.09
C ASN A 6 -8.38 -4.93 -12.68
N VAL A 7 -8.45 -3.84 -13.43
CA VAL A 7 -9.45 -2.77 -13.27
C VAL A 7 -10.35 -2.79 -14.50
N GLN A 8 -11.65 -2.90 -14.31
CA GLN A 8 -12.67 -2.74 -15.36
C GLN A 8 -12.75 -1.29 -15.87
N SER A 9 -12.39 -0.32 -15.03
CA SER A 9 -12.34 1.10 -15.38
C SER A 9 -10.92 1.59 -15.71
N GLU A 10 -10.64 1.84 -16.99
CA GLU A 10 -9.36 2.38 -17.50
C GLU A 10 -8.96 3.74 -16.89
N ASN A 11 -9.87 4.43 -16.19
CA ASN A 11 -9.68 5.78 -15.65
C ASN A 11 -9.54 5.85 -14.13
N ILE A 12 -9.26 4.75 -13.42
CA ILE A 12 -9.27 4.74 -11.95
C ILE A 12 -8.23 5.68 -11.33
N PHE A 13 -7.00 5.70 -11.86
CA PHE A 13 -5.90 6.52 -11.34
C PHE A 13 -6.15 8.03 -11.50
N PRO A 14 -6.56 8.54 -12.68
CA PRO A 14 -6.98 9.93 -12.83
C PRO A 14 -8.07 10.36 -11.83
N ILE A 15 -9.00 9.45 -11.51
CA ILE A 15 -10.11 9.74 -10.62
C ILE A 15 -9.67 9.72 -9.15
N ILE A 16 -8.85 8.74 -8.75
CA ILE A 16 -8.18 8.72 -7.45
C ILE A 16 -7.42 10.03 -7.26
N LYS A 17 -6.57 10.43 -8.22
CA LYS A 17 -5.86 11.71 -8.20
C LYS A 17 -6.86 12.87 -7.98
N LYS A 18 -7.91 12.99 -8.80
CA LYS A 18 -8.95 14.04 -8.71
C LYS A 18 -9.60 14.18 -7.33
N PHE A 19 -9.92 13.06 -6.67
CA PHE A 19 -10.60 13.08 -5.36
C PHE A 19 -9.65 13.28 -4.19
N LEU A 20 -8.39 12.89 -4.34
CA LEU A 20 -7.39 13.02 -3.31
C LEU A 20 -6.76 14.43 -3.23
N TYR A 21 -6.78 15.21 -4.33
CA TYR A 21 -6.14 16.54 -4.44
C TYR A 21 -6.57 17.60 -3.40
N SER A 22 -7.55 17.35 -2.53
CA SER A 22 -7.94 18.36 -1.54
C SER A 22 -6.98 18.45 -0.35
N ASP A 23 -6.14 17.44 -0.08
CA ASP A 23 -5.28 17.47 1.10
C ASP A 23 -4.02 16.59 0.96
N HIS A 24 -2.91 17.21 0.54
CA HIS A 24 -1.64 16.53 0.23
C HIS A 24 -0.97 15.87 1.44
N GLU A 25 -1.46 16.08 2.66
CA GLU A 25 -0.91 15.47 3.87
C GLU A 25 -1.54 14.10 4.17
N ILE A 26 -2.63 13.74 3.48
CA ILE A 26 -3.36 12.48 3.71
C ILE A 26 -2.48 11.26 3.47
N PHE A 27 -1.63 11.26 2.43
CA PHE A 27 -0.85 10.07 2.09
C PHE A 27 0.05 9.61 3.24
N LEU A 28 0.67 10.55 3.95
CA LEU A 28 1.56 10.23 5.05
C LEU A 28 0.80 9.60 6.20
N ARG A 29 -0.40 10.12 6.52
CA ARG A 29 -1.29 9.54 7.53
C ARG A 29 -1.68 8.11 7.17
N GLU A 30 -2.09 7.87 5.91
CA GLU A 30 -2.54 6.54 5.48
C GLU A 30 -1.39 5.52 5.48
N LEU A 31 -0.21 5.88 4.96
CA LEU A 31 0.94 4.98 4.94
C LEU A 31 1.46 4.67 6.35
N ILE A 32 1.52 5.66 7.25
CA ILE A 32 1.86 5.42 8.66
C ILE A 32 0.80 4.54 9.33
N SER A 33 -0.49 4.74 9.03
CA SER A 33 -1.56 3.92 9.60
C SER A 33 -1.42 2.45 9.17
N ASN A 34 -1.07 2.20 7.90
CA ASN A 34 -0.79 0.85 7.41
C ASN A 34 0.41 0.21 8.13
N ALA A 35 1.48 0.96 8.35
CA ALA A 35 2.66 0.52 9.10
C ALA A 35 2.32 0.19 10.58
N VAL A 36 1.50 1.02 11.22
CA VAL A 36 0.99 0.75 12.58
C VAL A 36 0.15 -0.52 12.59
N ASP A 37 -0.77 -0.68 11.65
CA ASP A 37 -1.59 -1.89 11.55
C ASP A 37 -0.75 -3.15 11.33
N ALA A 38 0.31 -3.06 10.52
CA ALA A 38 1.22 -4.16 10.26
C ALA A 38 1.97 -4.60 11.53
N THR A 39 2.50 -3.66 12.31
CA THR A 39 3.19 -3.96 13.57
C THR A 39 2.24 -4.47 14.65
N GLN A 40 1.01 -3.94 14.73
CA GLN A 40 -0.01 -4.42 15.68
C GLN A 40 -0.52 -5.83 15.35
N LYS A 41 -0.69 -6.14 14.06
CA LYS A 41 -1.01 -7.51 13.61
C LYS A 41 0.10 -8.47 14.01
N LEU A 42 1.37 -8.09 13.82
CA LEU A 42 2.50 -8.93 14.20
C LEU A 42 2.53 -9.19 15.72
N LYS A 43 2.34 -8.15 16.54
CA LYS A 43 2.22 -8.29 18.00
C LYS A 43 1.10 -9.25 18.40
N THR A 44 -0.04 -9.17 17.71
CA THR A 44 -1.19 -10.04 17.97
C THR A 44 -0.85 -11.50 17.64
N LEU A 45 -0.26 -11.76 16.46
CA LEU A 45 0.15 -13.10 16.03
C LEU A 45 1.21 -13.72 16.95
N ASN A 46 2.14 -12.92 17.45
CA ASN A 46 3.12 -13.37 18.43
C ASN A 46 2.46 -13.79 19.74
N ARG A 47 1.50 -12.99 20.23
CA ARG A 47 0.73 -13.29 21.45
C ARG A 47 -0.13 -14.55 21.31
N THR A 48 -0.65 -14.84 20.12
CA THR A 48 -1.44 -16.06 19.85
C THR A 48 -0.58 -17.28 19.55
N GLY A 49 0.74 -17.10 19.39
CA GLY A 49 1.71 -18.17 19.09
C GLY A 49 1.87 -18.48 17.60
N ASP A 50 1.23 -17.72 16.72
CA ASP A 50 1.28 -17.91 15.25
C ASP A 50 2.55 -17.29 14.63
N ALA A 51 3.16 -16.32 15.30
CA ALA A 51 4.45 -15.72 14.93
C ALA A 51 5.44 -15.79 16.13
N PRO A 52 5.87 -16.99 16.54
CA PRO A 52 6.70 -17.16 17.73
C PRO A 52 8.12 -16.64 17.49
N GLY A 53 8.71 -15.98 18.49
CA GLY A 53 10.05 -15.44 18.42
C GLY A 53 10.17 -14.08 19.09
N ASP A 54 11.38 -13.53 19.08
CA ASP A 54 11.60 -12.12 19.41
C ASP A 54 11.13 -11.25 18.23
N LEU A 55 10.32 -10.26 18.53
CA LEU A 55 9.81 -9.32 17.52
C LEU A 55 10.84 -8.23 17.19
N GLY A 56 11.87 -8.06 18.03
CA GLY A 56 12.81 -6.97 17.89
C GLY A 56 12.12 -5.61 18.04
N ASP A 57 12.67 -4.62 17.35
CA ASP A 57 12.12 -3.26 17.35
C ASP A 57 11.00 -3.14 16.32
N LEU A 58 9.85 -2.64 16.76
CA LEU A 58 8.65 -2.44 15.95
C LEU A 58 8.40 -0.95 15.66
N ASP A 59 9.48 -0.17 15.69
CA ASP A 59 9.49 1.22 15.27
C ASP A 59 9.09 1.38 13.80
N ILE A 60 8.53 2.55 13.50
CA ILE A 60 8.18 2.98 12.15
C ILE A 60 9.08 4.15 11.80
N GLU A 61 9.88 3.99 10.75
CA GLU A 61 10.83 5.00 10.31
C GLU A 61 10.30 5.77 9.09
N VAL A 62 10.42 7.09 9.13
CA VAL A 62 10.13 7.97 8.00
C VAL A 62 11.44 8.57 7.50
N VAL A 63 11.90 8.09 6.35
CA VAL A 63 13.21 8.45 5.79
C VAL A 63 13.04 9.36 4.59
N LEU A 64 13.70 10.52 4.63
CA LEU A 64 13.74 11.48 3.52
C LEU A 64 15.13 11.45 2.88
N ASP A 65 15.18 11.10 1.60
CA ASP A 65 16.40 11.20 0.79
C ASP A 65 16.24 12.37 -0.18
N LYS A 66 16.98 13.46 0.08
CA LYS A 66 16.93 14.67 -0.74
C LYS A 66 17.66 14.52 -2.06
N GLU A 67 18.69 13.67 -2.12
CA GLU A 67 19.51 13.47 -3.30
C GLU A 67 18.71 12.68 -4.34
N ASN A 68 18.09 11.57 -3.90
CA ASN A 68 17.26 10.71 -4.74
C ASN A 68 15.79 11.19 -4.84
N LYS A 69 15.40 12.19 -4.04
CA LYS A 69 14.03 12.74 -3.95
C LYS A 69 13.00 11.67 -3.57
N THR A 70 13.35 10.79 -2.65
CA THR A 70 12.45 9.73 -2.17
C THR A 70 12.02 9.97 -0.73
N LEU A 71 10.83 9.49 -0.41
CA LEU A 71 10.29 9.39 0.94
C LEU A 71 9.93 7.92 1.18
N SER A 72 10.51 7.32 2.21
CA SER A 72 10.27 5.92 2.58
C SER A 72 9.60 5.85 3.95
N ILE A 73 8.55 5.04 4.03
CA ILE A 73 7.95 4.61 5.29
C ILE A 73 8.36 3.15 5.49
N LYS A 74 9.09 2.88 6.57
CA LYS A 74 9.60 1.54 6.88
C LYS A 74 8.96 1.05 8.18
N ASP A 75 8.53 -0.20 8.19
CA ASP A 75 8.02 -0.87 9.38
C ASP A 75 8.56 -2.29 9.48
N ASN A 76 8.69 -2.79 10.71
CA ASN A 76 9.06 -4.17 10.99
C ASN A 76 7.81 -5.01 11.33
N GLY A 77 6.70 -4.78 10.63
CA GLY A 77 5.43 -5.48 10.84
C GLY A 77 5.35 -6.85 10.17
N ILE A 78 4.13 -7.29 9.87
CA ILE A 78 3.89 -8.61 9.27
C ILE A 78 4.48 -8.78 7.86
N GLY A 79 4.78 -7.68 7.16
CA GLY A 79 5.17 -7.70 5.75
C GLY A 79 4.14 -8.37 4.83
N LEU A 80 4.51 -8.54 3.57
CA LEU A 80 3.69 -9.17 2.54
C LEU A 80 4.52 -10.18 1.74
N ASP A 81 3.89 -11.27 1.34
CA ASP A 81 4.38 -12.13 0.25
C ASP A 81 3.79 -11.72 -1.11
N ALA A 82 4.30 -12.29 -2.20
CA ALA A 82 3.86 -11.95 -3.56
C ALA A 82 2.34 -12.13 -3.76
N LYS A 83 1.74 -13.16 -3.16
CA LYS A 83 0.29 -13.42 -3.29
C LYS A 83 -0.52 -12.40 -2.51
N GLU A 84 -0.02 -11.99 -1.35
CA GLU A 84 -0.64 -10.94 -0.53
C GLU A 84 -0.57 -9.58 -1.24
N VAL A 85 0.55 -9.25 -1.90
CA VAL A 85 0.64 -8.07 -2.76
C VAL A 85 -0.38 -8.13 -3.89
N GLU A 86 -0.44 -9.23 -4.65
CA GLU A 86 -1.42 -9.39 -5.73
C GLU A 86 -2.86 -9.21 -5.23
N LYS A 87 -3.18 -9.81 -4.08
CA LYS A 87 -4.53 -9.76 -3.51
C LYS A 87 -4.89 -8.39 -2.95
N TYR A 88 -4.06 -7.83 -2.06
CA TYR A 88 -4.41 -6.62 -1.30
C TYR A 88 -4.08 -5.34 -2.05
N ILE A 89 -2.93 -5.31 -2.73
CA ILE A 89 -2.46 -4.12 -3.46
C ILE A 89 -3.09 -4.08 -4.84
N ASN A 90 -3.07 -5.18 -5.61
CA ASN A 90 -3.48 -5.16 -7.02
C ASN A 90 -4.96 -5.49 -7.28
N GLN A 91 -5.68 -6.12 -6.34
CA GLN A 91 -7.08 -6.52 -6.55
C GLN A 91 -8.05 -5.81 -5.60
N ILE A 92 -7.93 -6.03 -4.29
CA ILE A 92 -8.92 -5.55 -3.31
C ILE A 92 -9.03 -4.04 -3.33
N ALA A 93 -7.90 -3.32 -3.33
CA ALA A 93 -7.89 -1.86 -3.37
C ALA A 93 -8.68 -1.29 -4.57
N PHE A 94 -8.62 -1.95 -5.73
CA PHE A 94 -9.33 -1.49 -6.93
C PHE A 94 -10.79 -1.92 -6.98
N SER A 95 -11.12 -3.11 -6.48
CA SER A 95 -12.54 -3.51 -6.37
C SER A 95 -13.34 -2.53 -5.50
N GLY A 96 -12.77 -2.06 -4.39
CA GLY A 96 -13.40 -1.05 -3.53
C GLY A 96 -13.48 0.32 -4.22
N ALA A 97 -12.49 0.65 -5.05
CA ALA A 97 -12.48 1.88 -5.84
C ALA A 97 -13.57 1.90 -6.91
N GLU A 98 -13.79 0.78 -7.60
CA GLU A 98 -14.82 0.65 -8.63
C GLU A 98 -16.23 0.74 -8.05
N GLU A 99 -16.50 0.02 -6.97
CA GLU A 99 -17.78 0.11 -6.26
C GLU A 99 -18.06 1.55 -5.81
N PHE A 100 -17.02 2.25 -5.33
CA PHE A 100 -17.12 3.66 -5.00
C PHE A 100 -17.45 4.51 -6.24
N LEU A 101 -16.72 4.34 -7.34
CA LEU A 101 -17.00 5.10 -8.56
C LEU A 101 -18.44 4.93 -9.00
N GLU A 102 -18.96 3.70 -9.06
CA GLU A 102 -20.34 3.45 -9.46
C GLU A 102 -21.35 4.13 -8.55
N LYS A 103 -21.13 4.10 -7.24
CA LYS A 103 -22.07 4.62 -6.26
C LYS A 103 -22.11 6.16 -6.20
N TYR A 104 -21.02 6.83 -6.58
CA TYR A 104 -20.86 8.27 -6.41
C TYR A 104 -20.65 9.06 -7.71
N LYS A 105 -20.93 8.48 -8.89
CA LYS A 105 -20.83 9.18 -10.20
C LYS A 105 -21.56 10.53 -10.22
N ASP A 106 -22.61 10.69 -9.41
CA ASP A 106 -23.50 11.84 -9.40
C ASP A 106 -23.36 12.76 -8.18
N GLN A 107 -22.40 12.53 -7.26
CA GLN A 107 -22.27 13.32 -6.02
C GLN A 107 -20.89 14.02 -5.92
N ASN A 108 -20.91 15.34 -5.72
CA ASN A 108 -19.72 16.17 -5.46
C ASN A 108 -19.12 15.98 -4.04
N GLU A 109 -19.60 15.01 -3.25
CA GLU A 109 -19.25 14.82 -1.83
C GLU A 109 -18.23 13.70 -1.59
N ALA A 110 -17.16 13.65 -2.39
CA ALA A 110 -16.11 12.63 -2.25
C ALA A 110 -15.11 12.87 -1.10
N LYS A 111 -15.22 13.99 -0.36
CA LYS A 111 -14.16 14.48 0.53
C LYS A 111 -13.92 13.67 1.81
N SER A 112 -14.86 12.83 2.26
CA SER A 112 -14.80 12.18 3.59
C SER A 112 -14.39 10.69 3.57
N ILE A 113 -14.14 10.12 2.39
CA ILE A 113 -14.46 8.69 2.20
C ILE A 113 -13.21 7.80 1.95
N ILE A 114 -12.03 8.40 1.79
CA ILE A 114 -10.75 7.72 1.47
C ILE A 114 -10.38 6.64 2.51
N GLY A 115 -10.74 6.83 3.78
CA GLY A 115 -10.42 5.88 4.85
C GLY A 115 -11.22 4.57 4.85
N HIS A 116 -12.22 4.39 3.97
CA HIS A 116 -13.13 3.23 4.03
C HIS A 116 -12.88 2.15 2.96
N PHE A 117 -12.14 2.44 1.90
CA PHE A 117 -12.11 1.58 0.69
C PHE A 117 -10.76 0.89 0.41
N GLY A 118 -9.83 0.86 1.36
CA GLY A 118 -8.52 0.23 1.15
C GLY A 118 -7.64 0.95 0.12
N LEU A 119 -8.02 2.17 -0.26
CA LEU A 119 -7.30 3.04 -1.20
C LEU A 119 -6.24 3.91 -0.53
N GLY A 120 -6.11 3.84 0.79
CA GLY A 120 -5.13 4.62 1.55
C GLY A 120 -3.71 4.46 1.02
N PHE A 121 -3.32 3.25 0.60
CA PHE A 121 -2.03 3.02 -0.06
C PHE A 121 -1.85 3.83 -1.35
N TYR A 122 -2.87 3.87 -2.22
CA TYR A 122 -2.83 4.57 -3.51
C TYR A 122 -2.80 6.09 -3.39
N SER A 123 -3.00 6.64 -2.19
CA SER A 123 -2.76 8.06 -1.95
C SER A 123 -1.31 8.49 -2.09
N ALA A 124 -0.36 7.54 -2.08
CA ALA A 124 1.05 7.82 -2.41
C ALA A 124 1.21 8.45 -3.82
N PHE A 125 0.38 8.06 -4.79
CA PHE A 125 0.39 8.61 -6.15
C PHE A 125 -0.12 10.05 -6.28
N MET A 126 -0.53 10.68 -5.16
CA MET A 126 -0.78 12.12 -5.12
C MET A 126 0.51 12.95 -5.19
N VAL A 127 1.60 12.40 -4.65
CA VAL A 127 2.87 13.09 -4.44
C VAL A 127 4.05 12.40 -5.11
N ALA A 128 3.84 11.19 -5.64
CA ALA A 128 4.86 10.39 -6.28
C ALA A 128 4.43 9.96 -7.68
N ASP A 129 5.36 10.05 -8.62
CA ASP A 129 5.19 9.52 -9.99
C ASP A 129 5.44 7.99 -10.04
N LYS A 130 6.21 7.46 -9.07
CA LYS A 130 6.51 6.04 -8.90
C LYS A 130 6.35 5.66 -7.43
N VAL A 131 5.73 4.51 -7.17
CA VAL A 131 5.61 3.93 -5.82
C VAL A 131 6.19 2.52 -5.83
N GLU A 132 6.98 2.22 -4.80
CA GLU A 132 7.66 0.94 -4.62
C GLU A 132 7.29 0.34 -3.26
N ILE A 133 7.09 -0.98 -3.23
CA ILE A 133 6.98 -1.77 -2.00
C ILE A 133 8.13 -2.77 -1.99
N LEU A 134 9.01 -2.65 -1.00
CA LEU A 134 9.92 -3.70 -0.60
C LEU A 134 9.33 -4.36 0.64
N SER A 135 9.13 -5.68 0.60
CA SER A 135 8.52 -6.37 1.73
C SER A 135 8.96 -7.82 1.82
N ARG A 136 8.95 -8.35 3.03
CA ARG A 136 9.10 -9.79 3.29
C ARG A 136 8.14 -10.18 4.39
N SER A 137 7.29 -11.17 4.11
CA SER A 137 6.35 -11.70 5.10
C SER A 137 7.07 -12.25 6.33
N TYR A 138 6.48 -12.11 7.52
CA TYR A 138 6.94 -12.71 8.77
C TYR A 138 7.00 -14.26 8.73
N LYS A 139 6.31 -14.87 7.75
CA LYS A 139 6.26 -16.32 7.57
C LYS A 139 7.67 -16.86 7.37
N LYS A 140 7.93 -18.02 7.97
CA LYS A 140 9.20 -18.72 7.84
C LYS A 140 9.54 -18.97 6.37
N ASP A 141 10.80 -18.72 6.00
CA ASP A 141 11.35 -18.91 4.65
C ASP A 141 10.68 -18.04 3.55
N ALA A 142 9.93 -17.00 3.93
CA ALA A 142 9.35 -16.06 2.99
C ALA A 142 10.44 -15.32 2.19
N LYS A 143 10.20 -15.22 0.89
CA LYS A 143 11.05 -14.43 -0.03
C LYS A 143 10.72 -12.95 0.11
N GLY A 144 11.74 -12.11 -0.03
CA GLY A 144 11.53 -10.68 -0.21
C GLY A 144 10.88 -10.45 -1.58
N ILE A 145 10.03 -9.44 -1.65
CA ILE A 145 9.38 -8.99 -2.87
C ILE A 145 9.67 -7.52 -3.10
N HIS A 146 9.74 -7.17 -4.38
CA HIS A 146 9.78 -5.81 -4.87
C HIS A 146 8.61 -5.61 -5.82
N TRP A 147 7.69 -4.73 -5.43
CA TRP A 147 6.59 -4.29 -6.28
C TRP A 147 6.84 -2.84 -6.67
N GLU A 148 6.66 -2.51 -7.95
CA GLU A 148 6.75 -1.14 -8.45
C GLU A 148 5.59 -0.81 -9.40
N CYS A 149 5.13 0.44 -9.36
CA CYS A 149 4.11 0.97 -10.26
C CYS A 149 4.30 2.48 -10.46
N ASP A 150 4.13 2.94 -11.69
CA ASP A 150 4.30 4.35 -12.11
C ASP A 150 2.95 5.12 -12.14
N GLY A 151 1.94 4.60 -11.44
CA GLY A 151 0.59 5.19 -11.40
C GLY A 151 -0.28 4.87 -12.62
N ASP A 152 0.16 3.92 -13.43
CA ASP A 152 -0.60 3.28 -14.50
C ASP A 152 -1.07 1.89 -14.06
N PRO A 153 -2.04 1.27 -14.76
CA PRO A 153 -2.50 -0.09 -14.44
C PRO A 153 -1.44 -1.18 -14.62
N GLU A 154 -0.22 -0.85 -15.03
CA GLU A 154 0.89 -1.80 -15.16
C GLU A 154 1.76 -1.76 -13.90
N TYR A 155 2.16 -2.93 -13.44
CA TYR A 155 3.06 -3.08 -12.29
C TYR A 155 4.11 -4.15 -12.58
N LYS A 156 5.24 -4.07 -11.88
CA LYS A 156 6.20 -5.17 -11.81
C LYS A 156 6.24 -5.72 -10.40
N LEU A 157 6.35 -7.05 -10.31
CA LEU A 157 6.52 -7.78 -9.06
C LEU A 157 7.62 -8.81 -9.23
N GLU A 158 8.67 -8.71 -8.43
CA GLU A 158 9.83 -9.62 -8.48
C GLU A 158 10.27 -10.05 -7.09
N GLU A 159 10.99 -11.17 -7.01
CA GLU A 159 11.69 -11.55 -5.78
C GLU A 159 12.94 -10.69 -5.61
N THR A 160 13.24 -10.32 -4.38
CA THR A 160 14.42 -9.53 -4.02
C THR A 160 15.01 -10.01 -2.70
N ASP A 161 16.31 -9.76 -2.53
CA ASP A 161 17.00 -9.96 -1.24
C ASP A 161 16.91 -8.71 -0.35
N GLN A 162 16.35 -7.62 -0.85
CA GLN A 162 16.13 -6.37 -0.11
C GLN A 162 14.84 -6.43 0.72
N THR A 163 14.86 -5.80 1.89
CA THR A 163 13.70 -5.61 2.77
C THR A 163 13.74 -4.23 3.37
#